data_AF-A0A3A0VMR3-F1
#
_entry.id   AF-A0A3A0VMR3-F1
#
_cell.length_a   1.000
_cell.length_b   1.000
_cell.length_c   1.000
_cell.angle_alpha   90.00
_cell.angle_beta   90.00
_cell.angle_gamma   90.00
#
_symmetry.space_group_name_H-M   'P 1'
#
loop_
_entity.id
_entity.type
_entity.pdbx_description
1 polymer ?
#
loop_
_entity_poly.entity_id
_entity_poly.type
_entity_poly.pdbx_seq_one_letter_code
_entity_poly.pdbx_strand_id
1 'polypeptide(L)'
;MKKSILFSLFIVLTMILAACSNSDSDDNDHQHSERHAPKNVKTLTEKDIFQSDKQGQKISEQEMNAAIKKYLTVNSDILDNKYLIQYKLDKQSNSDNKITDAQSKRLSNLSHLALKNDVRFEKFIKNNTLPKGYQEHVERIHKYFTALNSTIKDADEAIEELDYQPQNELNVVDVSTKYAGDVNGKQQDRIKKFLKSKDIPTKAIDK
;
A
#
# COMPACT_ATOMS: atom_id res chain seq x y z
N MET A 1 26.57 1.73 79.51
CA MET A 1 25.10 1.72 79.58
C MET A 1 24.53 2.70 78.57
N LYS A 2 23.61 2.24 77.70
CA LYS A 2 22.86 3.00 76.67
C LYS A 2 23.78 3.60 75.57
N LYS A 3 23.57 3.39 74.27
CA LYS A 3 22.38 3.56 73.42
C LYS A 3 22.57 2.60 72.21
N SER A 4 21.61 1.74 71.86
CA SER A 4 20.56 1.96 70.83
C SER A 4 21.11 2.58 69.55
N ILE A 5 20.91 2.10 68.32
CA ILE A 5 19.87 1.24 67.72
C ILE A 5 20.27 1.06 66.22
N LEU A 6 19.62 0.12 65.53
CA LEU A 6 19.43 -0.03 64.06
C LEU A 6 20.21 -1.12 63.32
N PHE A 7 19.48 -2.23 63.13
CA PHE A 7 19.51 -3.11 61.97
C PHE A 7 19.71 -2.34 60.65
N SER A 8 20.61 -2.84 59.81
CA SER A 8 20.49 -2.72 58.35
C SER A 8 21.20 -3.91 57.73
N LEU A 9 20.39 -4.89 57.34
CA LEU A 9 20.77 -6.07 56.58
C LEU A 9 21.24 -5.61 55.19
N PHE A 10 22.55 -5.63 54.96
CA PHE A 10 23.14 -5.40 53.64
C PHE A 10 22.88 -6.64 52.76
N ILE A 11 21.72 -6.70 52.12
CA ILE A 11 21.51 -7.57 50.95
C ILE A 11 21.88 -6.73 49.73
N VAL A 12 23.11 -6.87 49.26
CA VAL A 12 23.50 -6.39 47.93
C VAL A 12 22.96 -7.41 46.93
N LEU A 13 21.71 -7.22 46.50
CA LEU A 13 21.17 -7.91 45.33
C LEU A 13 21.70 -7.16 44.10
N THR A 14 22.85 -7.59 43.58
CA THR A 14 23.29 -7.18 42.24
C THR A 14 22.37 -7.84 41.22
N MET A 15 21.24 -7.18 40.92
CA MET A 15 20.56 -7.41 39.65
C MET A 15 21.47 -6.84 38.57
N ILE A 16 22.23 -7.72 37.91
CA ILE A 16 22.69 -7.45 36.56
C ILE A 16 21.42 -7.46 35.71
N LEU A 17 20.77 -6.30 35.62
CA LEU A 17 19.88 -5.99 34.52
C LEU A 17 20.78 -5.97 33.29
N ALA A 18 20.92 -7.14 32.64
CA ALA A 18 21.11 -7.17 31.22
C ALA A 18 19.84 -6.60 30.60
N ALA A 19 19.71 -5.27 30.68
CA ALA A 19 18.90 -4.51 29.76
C ALA A 19 19.59 -4.71 28.40
N CYS A 20 19.15 -5.74 27.69
CA CYS A 20 19.05 -5.67 26.25
C CYS A 20 18.09 -4.51 25.94
N SER A 21 18.55 -3.27 26.10
CA SER A 21 18.00 -2.18 25.33
C SER A 21 18.63 -2.33 23.96
N ASN A 22 17.94 -3.07 23.09
CA ASN A 22 17.82 -2.58 21.73
C ASN A 22 17.15 -1.22 21.89
N SER A 23 17.98 -0.19 22.09
CA SER A 23 17.61 1.17 21.77
C SER A 23 17.62 1.25 20.24
N ASP A 24 16.66 0.55 19.63
CA ASP A 24 16.03 1.11 18.45
C ASP A 24 15.19 2.24 19.04
N SER A 25 15.83 3.39 19.15
CA SER A 25 15.14 4.63 19.39
C SER A 25 14.04 4.74 18.34
N ASP A 26 12.80 4.78 18.83
CA ASP A 26 11.64 5.28 18.11
C ASP A 26 11.94 6.71 17.65
N ASP A 27 12.69 6.82 16.55
CA ASP A 27 12.94 8.05 15.83
C ASP A 27 12.12 8.02 14.54
N ASN A 28 10.90 8.54 14.67
CA ASN A 28 10.05 9.11 13.62
C ASN A 28 9.23 8.14 12.74
N ASP A 29 8.02 7.85 13.22
CA ASP A 29 6.87 7.34 12.44
C ASP A 29 6.43 8.25 11.26
N HIS A 30 7.13 9.35 11.00
CA HIS A 30 6.91 10.22 9.83
C HIS A 30 7.72 9.83 8.58
N GLN A 31 8.49 8.73 8.60
CA GLN A 31 9.37 8.33 7.47
C GLN A 31 8.72 7.42 6.40
N HIS A 32 7.49 6.94 6.59
CA HIS A 32 6.89 5.98 5.66
C HIS A 32 6.76 6.53 4.22
N SER A 33 6.51 7.83 4.07
CA SER A 33 6.40 8.46 2.74
C SER A 33 7.75 8.67 2.05
N GLU A 34 8.82 9.01 2.78
CA GLU A 34 10.15 9.26 2.22
C GLU A 34 10.76 8.02 1.56
N ARG A 35 10.53 6.84 2.15
CA ARG A 35 11.11 5.59 1.66
C ARG A 35 10.52 5.15 0.31
N HIS A 36 9.25 5.48 0.06
CA HIS A 36 8.49 4.97 -1.08
C HIS A 36 8.09 6.03 -2.11
N ALA A 37 8.15 7.32 -1.76
CA ALA A 37 7.82 8.42 -2.68
C ALA A 37 8.88 8.59 -3.77
N PRO A 38 8.52 8.36 -5.04
CA PRO A 38 9.43 8.64 -6.14
C PRO A 38 9.59 10.15 -6.36
N LYS A 39 10.76 10.57 -6.84
CA LYS A 39 11.04 11.99 -7.15
C LYS A 39 10.09 12.56 -8.20
N ASN A 40 9.72 11.75 -9.18
CA ASN A 40 8.82 12.09 -10.27
C ASN A 40 7.84 10.95 -10.49
N VAL A 41 6.62 11.30 -10.92
CA VAL A 41 5.56 10.34 -11.20
C VAL A 41 4.97 10.62 -12.57
N LYS A 42 4.48 9.56 -13.21
CA LYS A 42 3.73 9.68 -14.46
C LYS A 42 2.36 10.30 -14.17
N THR A 43 1.97 11.31 -14.96
CA THR A 43 0.59 11.78 -15.01
C THR A 43 -0.26 10.75 -15.75
N LEU A 44 -1.27 10.22 -15.07
CA LEU A 44 -2.14 9.18 -15.62
C LEU A 44 -3.44 9.76 -16.18
N THR A 45 -3.90 9.15 -17.27
CA THR A 45 -5.19 9.40 -17.90
C THR A 45 -5.91 8.09 -18.18
N GLU A 46 -7.16 8.14 -18.63
CA GLU A 46 -7.91 6.93 -19.02
C GLU A 46 -7.29 6.14 -20.18
N LYS A 47 -6.41 6.76 -20.98
CA LYS A 47 -5.68 6.06 -22.05
C LYS A 47 -4.56 5.20 -21.49
N ASP A 48 -4.11 5.50 -20.27
CA ASP A 48 -3.01 4.80 -19.62
C ASP A 48 -3.46 3.54 -18.89
N ILE A 49 -4.72 3.44 -18.46
CA ILE A 49 -5.21 2.28 -17.73
C ILE A 49 -5.39 1.06 -18.66
N PHE A 50 -5.69 -0.10 -18.08
CA PHE A 50 -5.91 -1.32 -18.86
C PHE A 50 -7.01 -1.13 -19.92
N GLN A 51 -6.77 -1.64 -21.12
CA GLN A 51 -7.67 -1.55 -22.27
C GLN A 51 -7.64 -2.89 -23.02
N SER A 52 -8.82 -3.41 -23.36
CA SER A 52 -8.99 -4.55 -24.25
C SER A 52 -10.42 -4.55 -24.78
N ASP A 53 -10.57 -4.82 -26.07
CA ASP A 53 -11.83 -5.06 -26.76
C ASP A 53 -12.16 -6.57 -26.91
N LYS A 54 -11.20 -7.45 -26.58
CA LYS A 54 -11.36 -8.90 -26.68
C LYS A 54 -12.48 -9.45 -25.81
N GLN A 55 -13.35 -10.25 -26.43
CA GLN A 55 -14.43 -10.99 -25.80
C GLN A 55 -14.61 -12.35 -26.49
N GLY A 56 -14.85 -13.40 -25.71
CA GLY A 56 -15.06 -14.77 -26.16
C GLY A 56 -13.80 -15.45 -26.73
N GLN A 57 -12.61 -14.86 -26.55
CA GLN A 57 -11.38 -15.37 -27.15
C GLN A 57 -10.63 -16.31 -26.21
N LYS A 58 -9.82 -17.21 -26.79
CA LYS A 58 -8.81 -17.97 -26.05
C LYS A 58 -7.52 -17.15 -25.98
N ILE A 59 -7.16 -16.72 -24.78
CA ILE A 59 -5.98 -15.89 -24.54
C ILE A 59 -4.74 -16.77 -24.43
N SER A 60 -3.66 -16.39 -25.11
CA SER A 60 -2.36 -17.06 -24.98
C SER A 60 -1.66 -16.70 -23.66
N GLU A 61 -0.67 -17.50 -23.23
CA GLU A 61 0.13 -17.15 -22.05
C GLU A 61 0.84 -15.81 -22.19
N GLN A 62 1.37 -15.51 -23.38
CA GLN A 62 2.05 -14.25 -23.66
C GLN A 62 1.09 -13.06 -23.53
N GLU A 63 -0.11 -13.15 -24.11
CA GLU A 63 -1.13 -12.11 -23.99
C GLU A 63 -1.59 -11.92 -22.54
N MET A 64 -1.79 -13.03 -21.80
CA MET A 64 -2.20 -12.97 -20.41
C MET A 64 -1.10 -12.34 -19.53
N ASN A 65 0.17 -12.69 -19.76
CA ASN A 65 1.31 -12.09 -19.06
C ASN A 65 1.41 -10.58 -19.35
N ALA A 66 1.21 -10.17 -20.60
CA ALA A 66 1.20 -8.76 -20.98
C ALA A 66 0.03 -8.01 -20.31
N ALA A 67 -1.15 -8.62 -20.24
CA ALA A 67 -2.32 -8.06 -19.58
C ALA A 67 -2.10 -7.87 -18.08
N ILE A 68 -1.57 -8.88 -17.38
CA ILE A 68 -1.20 -8.79 -15.96
C ILE A 68 -0.16 -7.70 -15.75
N LYS A 69 0.91 -7.68 -16.56
CA LYS A 69 1.97 -6.66 -16.45
C LYS A 69 1.40 -5.25 -16.62
N LYS A 70 0.52 -5.04 -17.60
CA LYS A 70 -0.14 -3.75 -17.81
C LYS A 70 -0.98 -3.35 -16.60
N TYR A 71 -1.81 -4.26 -16.11
CA TYR A 71 -2.66 -4.05 -14.93
C TYR A 71 -1.85 -3.66 -13.69
N LEU A 72 -0.77 -4.40 -13.40
CA LEU A 72 0.13 -4.14 -12.27
C LEU A 72 0.91 -2.84 -12.43
N THR A 73 1.37 -2.52 -13.65
CA THR A 73 2.11 -1.27 -13.91
C THR A 73 1.23 -0.06 -13.60
N VAL A 74 -0.03 -0.09 -14.04
CA VAL A 74 -0.99 1.00 -13.77
C VAL A 74 -1.23 1.14 -12.26
N ASN A 75 -1.45 0.05 -11.53
CA ASN A 75 -1.59 0.10 -10.08
C ASN A 75 -0.32 0.66 -9.40
N SER A 76 0.87 0.25 -9.84
CA SER A 76 2.13 0.82 -9.33
C SER A 76 2.24 2.32 -9.59
N ASP A 77 1.87 2.80 -10.78
CA ASP A 77 1.93 4.22 -11.12
C ASP A 77 0.93 5.03 -10.27
N ILE A 78 -0.24 4.46 -9.97
CA ILE A 78 -1.24 5.08 -9.09
C ILE A 78 -0.70 5.20 -7.66
N LEU A 79 -0.13 4.12 -7.12
CA LEU A 79 0.48 4.12 -5.78
C LEU A 79 1.66 5.10 -5.72
N ASP A 80 2.53 5.11 -6.74
CA ASP A 80 3.65 6.06 -6.86
C ASP A 80 3.15 7.52 -6.79
N ASN A 81 2.04 7.84 -7.47
CA ASN A 81 1.41 9.16 -7.40
C ASN A 81 0.89 9.49 -5.99
N LYS A 82 0.24 8.54 -5.32
CA LYS A 82 -0.29 8.72 -3.96
C LYS A 82 0.82 8.89 -2.93
N TYR A 83 1.89 8.09 -3.00
CA TYR A 83 3.08 8.25 -2.17
C TYR A 83 3.72 9.63 -2.32
N LEU A 84 3.79 10.17 -3.55
CA LEU A 84 4.30 11.53 -3.77
C LEU A 84 3.37 12.60 -3.16
N ILE A 85 2.06 12.39 -3.18
CA ILE A 85 1.11 13.31 -2.53
C ILE A 85 1.31 13.25 -1.01
N GLN A 86 1.38 12.06 -0.43
CA GLN A 86 1.64 11.86 1.00
C GLN A 86 2.94 12.55 1.44
N TYR A 87 4.03 12.31 0.72
CA TYR A 87 5.31 12.95 1.00
C TYR A 87 5.23 14.49 0.98
N LYS A 88 4.44 15.06 0.06
CA LYS A 88 4.24 16.51 0.01
C LYS A 88 3.42 17.01 1.19
N LEU A 89 2.39 16.27 1.61
CA LEU A 89 1.60 16.59 2.80
C LEU A 89 2.47 16.55 4.06
N ASP A 90 3.28 15.51 4.23
CA ASP A 90 4.17 15.36 5.40
C ASP A 90 5.23 16.46 5.51
N LYS A 91 5.62 17.07 4.38
CA LYS A 91 6.58 18.17 4.32
C LYS A 91 5.96 19.55 4.41
N GLN A 92 4.63 19.67 4.44
CA GLN A 92 3.98 20.96 4.70
C GLN A 92 4.21 21.36 6.16
N SER A 93 4.79 22.54 6.38
CA SER A 93 5.17 23.03 7.71
C SER A 93 4.09 24.01 8.23
N ASN A 94 3.23 23.53 9.16
CA ASN A 94 2.35 24.24 10.12
C ASN A 94 1.86 25.65 9.71
N SER A 95 0.62 25.90 9.26
CA SER A 95 -0.67 25.73 9.98
C SER A 95 -1.83 25.23 9.11
N ASP A 96 -1.58 25.01 7.82
CA ASP A 96 -2.55 24.51 6.84
C ASP A 96 -2.11 23.11 6.38
N ASN A 97 -2.14 22.13 7.28
CA ASN A 97 -2.00 20.71 6.90
C ASN A 97 -3.19 20.21 6.07
N LYS A 98 -4.07 21.12 5.64
CA LYS A 98 -5.24 20.83 4.82
C LYS A 98 -4.81 20.47 3.41
N ILE A 99 -5.40 19.40 2.90
CA ILE A 99 -5.29 19.04 1.49
C ILE A 99 -5.83 20.19 0.62
N THR A 100 -5.06 20.61 -0.38
CA THR A 100 -5.54 21.61 -1.35
C THR A 100 -6.55 20.99 -2.31
N ASP A 101 -7.44 21.80 -2.90
CA ASP A 101 -8.41 21.35 -3.93
C ASP A 101 -7.72 20.60 -5.08
N ALA A 102 -6.50 21.03 -5.46
CA ALA A 102 -5.72 20.39 -6.50
C ALA A 102 -5.23 18.99 -6.08
N GLN A 103 -4.84 18.81 -4.82
CA GLN A 103 -4.44 17.52 -4.27
C GLN A 103 -5.66 16.59 -4.12
N SER A 104 -6.77 17.07 -3.57
CA SER A 104 -8.04 16.31 -3.46
C SER A 104 -8.51 15.86 -4.84
N LYS A 105 -8.66 16.79 -5.81
CA LYS A 105 -9.05 16.44 -7.18
C LYS A 105 -8.11 15.40 -7.81
N ARG A 106 -6.82 15.45 -7.48
CA ARG A 106 -5.85 14.47 -7.97
C ARG A 106 -6.02 13.10 -7.30
N LEU A 107 -6.26 13.03 -5.99
CA LEU A 107 -6.57 11.77 -5.29
C LEU A 107 -7.85 11.14 -5.83
N SER A 108 -8.94 11.91 -5.90
CA SER A 108 -10.20 11.46 -6.49
C SER A 108 -10.03 10.93 -7.92
N ASN A 109 -9.26 11.62 -8.77
CA ASN A 109 -8.96 11.14 -10.12
C ASN A 109 -8.15 9.84 -10.12
N LEU A 110 -7.15 9.69 -9.26
CA LEU A 110 -6.35 8.47 -9.14
C LEU A 110 -7.22 7.28 -8.70
N SER A 111 -8.11 7.49 -7.75
CA SER A 111 -9.05 6.46 -7.25
C SER A 111 -10.07 6.07 -8.31
N HIS A 112 -10.59 7.02 -9.09
CA HIS A 112 -11.41 6.71 -10.27
C HIS A 112 -10.65 5.89 -11.33
N LEU A 113 -9.38 6.22 -11.58
CA LEU A 113 -8.55 5.45 -12.53
C LEU A 113 -8.27 4.04 -12.02
N ALA A 114 -8.04 3.85 -10.72
CA ALA A 114 -7.85 2.55 -10.09
C ALA A 114 -9.10 1.66 -10.28
N LEU A 115 -10.28 2.18 -9.94
CA LEU A 115 -11.55 1.46 -10.12
C LEU A 115 -11.81 1.10 -11.58
N LYS A 116 -11.59 2.04 -12.52
CA LYS A 116 -11.76 1.75 -13.96
C LYS A 116 -10.75 0.70 -14.45
N ASN A 117 -9.52 0.73 -13.95
CA ASN A 117 -8.49 -0.26 -14.28
C ASN A 117 -8.90 -1.67 -13.81
N ASP A 118 -9.41 -1.78 -12.59
CA ASP A 118 -9.94 -3.02 -12.00
C ASP A 118 -11.11 -3.56 -12.82
N VAL A 119 -12.15 -2.75 -13.04
CA VAL A 119 -13.34 -3.17 -13.81
C VAL A 119 -12.96 -3.61 -15.24
N ARG A 120 -12.06 -2.89 -15.91
CA ARG A 120 -11.63 -3.25 -17.28
C ARG A 120 -10.83 -4.55 -17.30
N PHE A 121 -9.97 -4.77 -16.31
CA PHE A 121 -9.22 -6.02 -16.19
C PHE A 121 -10.14 -7.18 -15.81
N GLU A 122 -11.08 -6.99 -14.88
CA GLU A 122 -12.10 -7.96 -14.50
C GLU A 122 -12.94 -8.41 -15.70
N LYS A 123 -13.39 -7.45 -16.50
CA LYS A 123 -14.15 -7.72 -17.72
C LYS A 123 -13.32 -8.56 -18.70
N PHE A 124 -12.05 -8.23 -18.88
CA PHE A 124 -11.15 -9.00 -19.75
C PHE A 124 -10.99 -10.45 -19.29
N ILE A 125 -10.79 -10.68 -17.98
CA ILE A 125 -10.57 -12.04 -17.45
C ILE A 125 -11.85 -12.88 -17.48
N LYS A 126 -13.02 -12.27 -17.21
CA LYS A 126 -14.32 -12.98 -17.20
C LYS A 126 -14.82 -13.28 -18.60
N ASN A 127 -14.54 -12.41 -19.57
CA ASN A 127 -15.09 -12.52 -20.91
C ASN A 127 -14.25 -13.39 -21.85
N ASN A 128 -13.10 -13.91 -21.41
CA ASN A 128 -12.20 -14.68 -22.26
C ASN A 128 -11.79 -16.00 -21.58
N THR A 129 -11.40 -16.98 -22.38
CA THR A 129 -10.84 -18.23 -21.88
C THR A 129 -9.35 -18.04 -21.60
N LEU A 130 -8.97 -18.16 -20.32
CA LEU A 130 -7.59 -17.98 -19.88
C LEU A 130 -6.71 -19.22 -20.14
N PRO A 131 -5.37 -19.06 -20.19
CA PRO A 131 -4.48 -20.20 -20.25
C PRO A 131 -4.63 -21.11 -19.02
N LYS A 132 -4.33 -22.40 -19.19
CA LYS A 132 -4.46 -23.39 -18.12
C LYS A 132 -3.60 -22.98 -16.91
N GLY A 133 -4.21 -23.02 -15.72
CA GLY A 133 -3.54 -22.67 -14.47
C GLY A 133 -3.45 -21.17 -14.18
N TYR A 134 -3.98 -20.28 -15.02
CA TYR A 134 -3.95 -18.84 -14.75
C TYR A 134 -5.13 -18.34 -13.89
N GLN A 135 -6.30 -18.95 -14.01
CA GLN A 135 -7.56 -18.46 -13.43
C GLN A 135 -7.41 -18.05 -11.95
N GLU A 136 -7.00 -18.98 -11.10
CA GLU A 136 -6.87 -18.76 -9.65
C GLU A 136 -5.86 -17.65 -9.31
N HIS A 137 -4.76 -17.57 -10.05
CA HIS A 137 -3.72 -16.56 -9.80
C HIS A 137 -4.15 -15.17 -10.25
N VAL A 138 -4.81 -15.07 -11.40
CA VAL A 138 -5.31 -13.80 -11.94
C VAL A 138 -6.46 -13.26 -11.10
N GLU A 139 -7.38 -14.11 -10.66
CA GLU A 139 -8.44 -13.74 -9.72
C GLU A 139 -7.87 -13.27 -8.39
N ARG A 140 -6.84 -13.94 -7.86
CA ARG A 140 -6.15 -13.52 -6.63
C ARG A 140 -5.49 -12.15 -6.78
N ILE A 141 -4.80 -11.89 -7.90
CA ILE A 141 -4.19 -10.60 -8.20
C ILE A 141 -5.27 -9.51 -8.24
N HIS A 142 -6.34 -9.74 -9.00
CA HIS A 142 -7.45 -8.80 -9.12
C HIS A 142 -8.07 -8.51 -7.75
N LYS A 143 -8.44 -9.55 -7.00
CA LYS A 143 -9.04 -9.41 -5.66
C LYS A 143 -8.17 -8.61 -4.70
N TYR A 144 -6.87 -8.88 -4.69
CA TYR A 144 -5.91 -8.16 -3.86
C TYR A 144 -5.89 -6.66 -4.18
N PHE A 145 -5.78 -6.29 -5.46
CA PHE A 145 -5.73 -4.88 -5.86
C PHE A 145 -7.08 -4.19 -5.73
N THR A 146 -8.19 -4.86 -6.02
CA THR A 146 -9.53 -4.31 -5.76
C THR A 146 -9.71 -3.99 -4.28
N ALA A 147 -9.32 -4.90 -3.39
CA ALA A 147 -9.38 -4.65 -1.95
C ALA A 147 -8.48 -3.47 -1.53
N LEU A 148 -7.21 -3.47 -1.98
CA LEU A 148 -6.25 -2.40 -1.73
C LEU A 148 -6.78 -1.03 -2.21
N ASN A 149 -7.23 -0.96 -3.46
CA ASN A 149 -7.74 0.27 -4.08
C ASN A 149 -9.02 0.76 -3.39
N SER A 150 -9.87 -0.15 -2.91
CA SER A 150 -11.09 0.21 -2.18
C SER A 150 -10.76 0.81 -0.81
N THR A 151 -9.85 0.17 -0.04
CA THR A 151 -9.43 0.75 1.25
C THR A 151 -8.74 2.09 1.10
N ILE A 152 -7.88 2.24 0.09
CA ILE A 152 -7.21 3.52 -0.19
C ILE A 152 -8.22 4.60 -0.59
N LYS A 153 -9.25 4.27 -1.38
CA LYS A 153 -10.31 5.23 -1.74
C LYS A 153 -11.04 5.73 -0.50
N ASP A 154 -11.41 4.82 0.41
CA ASP A 154 -12.11 5.20 1.64
C ASP A 154 -11.22 6.11 2.53
N ALA A 155 -9.91 5.86 2.55
CA ALA A 155 -8.93 6.72 3.22
C ALA A 155 -8.80 8.10 2.54
N ASP A 156 -8.79 8.16 1.20
CA ASP A 156 -8.78 9.44 0.48
C ASP A 156 -10.05 10.25 0.79
N GLU A 157 -11.22 9.63 0.75
CA GLU A 157 -12.50 10.30 1.03
C GLU A 157 -12.51 10.89 2.46
N ALA A 158 -12.01 10.13 3.44
CA ALA A 158 -11.85 10.63 4.80
C ALA A 158 -10.84 11.79 4.91
N ILE A 159 -9.76 11.79 4.13
CA ILE A 159 -8.77 12.88 4.07
C ILE A 159 -9.33 14.12 3.34
N GLU A 160 -10.24 13.94 2.39
CA GLU A 160 -10.95 15.04 1.73
C GLU A 160 -11.97 15.71 2.67
N GLU A 161 -12.62 14.92 3.54
CA GLU A 161 -13.64 15.41 4.48
C GLU A 161 -13.07 15.98 5.78
N LEU A 162 -11.89 15.53 6.23
CA LEU A 162 -11.24 15.95 7.47
C LEU A 162 -10.05 16.88 7.17
N ASP A 163 -9.82 17.91 7.99
CA ASP A 163 -8.55 18.65 7.94
C ASP A 163 -7.42 17.66 8.29
N TYR A 164 -6.66 17.22 7.28
CA TYR A 164 -5.58 16.25 7.44
C TYR A 164 -4.64 16.66 8.59
N GLN A 165 -4.42 15.75 9.54
CA GLN A 165 -3.46 15.94 10.62
C GLN A 165 -2.37 14.88 10.47
N PRO A 166 -1.08 15.26 10.49
CA PRO A 166 0.04 14.30 10.41
C PRO A 166 0.07 13.25 11.53
N GLN A 167 -0.75 13.44 12.57
CA GLN A 167 -0.89 12.53 13.71
C GLN A 167 -2.12 11.62 13.60
N ASN A 168 -2.94 11.74 12.55
CA ASN A 168 -4.04 10.83 12.29
C ASN A 168 -3.53 9.54 11.64
N GLU A 169 -4.09 8.39 12.02
CA GLU A 169 -3.84 7.08 11.39
C GLU A 169 -4.31 7.01 9.91
N LEU A 170 -4.86 8.11 9.37
CA LEU A 170 -5.36 8.23 7.99
C LEU A 170 -4.21 8.61 7.05
N ASN A 171 -3.89 7.71 6.13
CA ASN A 171 -2.82 7.87 5.15
C ASN A 171 -3.34 7.46 3.75
N VAL A 172 -2.97 8.21 2.70
CA VAL A 172 -3.41 7.92 1.31
C VAL A 172 -2.76 6.65 0.71
N VAL A 173 -1.84 6.00 1.44
CA VAL A 173 -1.13 4.80 1.00
C VAL A 173 -1.12 3.66 2.03
N ASP A 174 -1.52 3.89 3.28
CA ASP A 174 -1.57 2.82 4.29
C ASP A 174 -2.97 2.22 4.40
N VAL A 175 -3.04 0.89 4.30
CA VAL A 175 -4.26 0.13 4.50
C VAL A 175 -4.27 -0.30 5.95
N SER A 176 -5.01 0.41 6.80
CA SER A 176 -5.20 -0.02 8.18
C SER A 176 -5.57 -1.51 8.22
N THR A 177 -4.86 -2.29 9.04
CA THR A 177 -5.02 -3.75 9.19
C THR A 177 -6.46 -4.18 9.49
N LYS A 178 -7.30 -3.24 9.97
CA LYS A 178 -8.73 -3.40 10.18
C LYS A 178 -9.54 -3.70 8.90
N TYR A 179 -9.02 -3.39 7.71
CA TYR A 179 -9.70 -3.55 6.42
C TYR A 179 -9.05 -4.59 5.50
N ALA A 180 -7.97 -5.24 5.94
CA ALA A 180 -7.01 -5.95 5.10
C ALA A 180 -7.26 -7.47 4.96
N GLY A 181 -8.52 -7.92 4.90
CA GLY A 181 -8.84 -9.35 4.80
C GLY A 181 -8.15 -10.04 3.60
N ASP A 182 -8.14 -9.38 2.45
CA ASP A 182 -7.47 -9.85 1.23
C ASP A 182 -6.09 -9.23 0.98
N VAL A 183 -5.75 -8.14 1.68
CA VAL A 183 -4.50 -7.38 1.51
C VAL A 183 -3.50 -7.79 2.61
N ASN A 184 -2.97 -9.01 2.53
CA ASN A 184 -2.05 -9.53 3.54
C ASN A 184 -0.81 -10.22 2.93
N GLY A 185 0.24 -10.36 3.74
CA GLY A 185 1.53 -10.93 3.31
C GLY A 185 1.40 -12.32 2.68
N LYS A 186 0.49 -13.16 3.17
CA LYS A 186 0.25 -14.50 2.58
C LYS A 186 -0.30 -14.42 1.16
N GLN A 187 -1.19 -13.47 0.87
CA GLN A 187 -1.67 -13.25 -0.50
C GLN A 187 -0.58 -12.63 -1.37
N GLN A 188 0.17 -11.66 -0.84
CA GLN A 188 1.32 -11.06 -1.53
C GLN A 188 2.34 -12.12 -1.93
N ASP A 189 2.73 -13.03 -1.05
CA ASP A 189 3.70 -14.10 -1.33
C ASP A 189 3.22 -15.04 -2.43
N ARG A 190 1.93 -15.42 -2.40
CA ARG A 190 1.31 -16.26 -3.44
C ARG A 190 1.30 -15.55 -4.80
N ILE A 191 0.98 -14.26 -4.81
CA ILE A 191 1.01 -13.43 -6.01
C ILE A 191 2.45 -13.34 -6.53
N LYS A 192 3.41 -12.93 -5.68
CA LYS A 192 4.83 -12.81 -6.04
C LYS A 192 5.40 -14.11 -6.60
N LYS A 193 5.06 -15.25 -6.00
CA LYS A 193 5.50 -16.57 -6.49
C LYS A 193 5.04 -16.84 -7.92
N PHE A 194 3.78 -16.56 -8.23
CA PHE A 194 3.23 -16.72 -9.58
C PHE A 194 3.83 -15.71 -10.56
N LEU A 195 3.95 -14.44 -10.17
CA LEU A 195 4.52 -13.40 -11.05
C LEU A 195 5.98 -13.72 -11.41
N LYS A 196 6.78 -14.16 -10.43
CA LYS A 196 8.17 -14.59 -10.65
C LYS A 196 8.26 -15.79 -11.59
N SER A 197 7.34 -16.76 -11.52
CA SER A 197 7.36 -17.91 -12.44
C SER A 197 6.97 -17.56 -13.88
N LYS A 198 6.50 -16.32 -14.11
CA LYS A 198 6.14 -15.77 -15.43
C LYS A 198 7.02 -14.58 -15.84
N ASP A 199 8.11 -14.33 -15.12
CA ASP A 199 9.02 -13.19 -15.33
C ASP A 199 8.31 -11.82 -15.34
N ILE A 200 7.24 -11.70 -14.55
CA ILE A 200 6.48 -10.45 -14.38
C ILE A 200 7.02 -9.70 -13.14
N PRO A 201 7.36 -8.40 -13.25
CA PRO A 201 7.82 -7.61 -12.12
C PRO A 201 6.81 -7.54 -10.97
N THR A 202 7.31 -7.61 -9.74
CA THR A 202 6.49 -7.55 -8.51
C THR A 202 6.39 -6.14 -7.91
N LYS A 203 6.94 -5.11 -8.57
CA LYS A 203 7.04 -3.73 -8.06
C LYS A 203 5.76 -3.22 -7.38
N ALA A 204 4.59 -3.48 -7.97
CA ALA A 204 3.30 -3.04 -7.43
C ALA A 204 2.92 -3.71 -6.09
N ILE A 205 3.43 -4.92 -5.81
CA ILE A 205 3.20 -5.68 -4.58
C ILE A 205 4.25 -5.35 -3.50
N ASP A 206 5.41 -4.85 -3.91
CA ASP A 206 6.52 -4.48 -3.02
C ASP A 206 6.40 -3.02 -2.52
N LYS A 207 5.26 -2.38 -2.80
CA LYS A 207 4.95 -1.02 -2.40
C LYS A 207 4.45 -0.91 -0.97
#